data_AF-A0AAN8YVP1-F1
#
_entry.id   AF-A0AAN8YVP1-F1
#
_cell.length_a   1.000
_cell.length_b   1.000
_cell.length_c   1.000
_cell.angle_alpha   90.00
_cell.angle_beta   90.00
_cell.angle_gamma   90.00
#
_symmetry.space_group_name_H-M   'P 1'
#
loop_
_entity.id
_entity.type
_entity.pdbx_description
1 polymer ?
#
loop_
_entity_poly.entity_id
_entity_poly.type
_entity_poly.pdbx_seq_one_letter_code
_entity_poly.pdbx_strand_id
1 'polypeptide(L)'
;MFDKIELSVSAYDTAWVAMVPSPDSPHAPLFPGSLNWLLDNQLDDGSWGLPHRDPSLTKDALSSTLASILALKRWGVVGKGQVKKGLHFIESNFGSINDEKQRSPVGFDIIFPGMVQHAMDMELALPLTSRDLDTIFLHRDLELERCFRSNSKGSKAYLASLSEAMGDLSDWKTIMNYQRKNGSLFNSPSTSAAALIHLQDTSCLAYLEMLLRKYGDGVPTIYPLDIYTRLCMVDNLGKMGIDRYFNKEIKRVLDETNRQLLQGDEEIILDLTTCALAFRLLRISGYDVSSGI
;
A
#
# COMPACT_ATOMS: atom_id res chain seq x y z
N MET A 1 -22.70 -13.48 -1.27
CA MET A 1 -21.35 -13.64 -0.68
C MET A 1 -20.30 -12.91 -1.52
N PHE A 2 -20.30 -13.10 -2.84
CA PHE A 2 -19.26 -12.56 -3.75
C PHE A 2 -19.55 -11.14 -4.28
N ASP A 3 -20.72 -10.57 -3.98
CA ASP A 3 -21.24 -9.37 -4.66
C ASP A 3 -20.66 -8.05 -4.16
N LYS A 4 -20.27 -7.98 -2.88
CA LYS A 4 -19.69 -6.78 -2.27
C LYS A 4 -18.36 -7.13 -1.61
N ILE A 5 -17.28 -6.52 -2.10
CA ILE A 5 -15.97 -6.59 -1.48
C ILE A 5 -15.70 -5.25 -0.84
N GLU A 6 -15.61 -5.27 0.49
CA GLU A 6 -15.21 -4.13 1.29
C GLU A 6 -13.77 -4.36 1.73
N LEU A 7 -12.91 -3.41 1.39
CA LEU A 7 -11.52 -3.39 1.82
C LEU A 7 -11.42 -2.48 3.04
N SER A 8 -10.56 -2.85 3.99
CA SER A 8 -10.25 -1.98 5.13
C SER A 8 -9.46 -0.76 4.68
N VAL A 9 -9.68 0.36 5.35
CA VAL A 9 -8.85 1.57 5.20
C VAL A 9 -7.43 1.28 5.72
N SER A 10 -6.44 1.77 5.01
CA SER A 10 -5.03 1.74 5.37
C SER A 10 -4.60 3.12 5.89
N ALA A 11 -4.13 3.17 7.14
CA ALA A 11 -3.63 4.41 7.70
C ALA A 11 -2.34 4.88 7.01
N TYR A 12 -1.46 3.95 6.63
CA TYR A 12 -0.25 4.24 5.86
C TYR A 12 -0.58 4.95 4.54
N ASP A 13 -1.47 4.38 3.72
CA ASP A 13 -1.84 4.95 2.43
C ASP A 13 -2.63 6.26 2.57
N THR A 14 -3.53 6.32 3.55
CA THR A 14 -4.29 7.54 3.86
C THR A 14 -3.35 8.67 4.26
N ALA A 15 -2.25 8.39 4.96
CA ALA A 15 -1.23 9.38 5.28
C ALA A 15 -0.51 9.93 4.05
N TRP A 16 -0.17 9.07 3.08
CA TRP A 16 0.40 9.51 1.81
C TRP A 16 -0.56 10.38 1.00
N VAL A 17 -1.84 10.01 0.94
CA VAL A 17 -2.89 10.84 0.31
C VAL A 17 -3.03 12.18 1.03
N ALA A 18 -3.02 12.19 2.37
CA ALA A 18 -3.10 13.42 3.16
C ALA A 18 -1.92 14.36 2.95
N MET A 19 -0.76 13.88 2.46
CA MET A 19 0.41 14.72 2.18
C MET A 19 0.35 15.45 0.83
N VAL A 20 -0.60 15.12 -0.05
CA VAL A 20 -0.74 15.76 -1.36
C VAL A 20 -1.08 17.25 -1.20
N PRO A 21 -0.24 18.18 -1.70
CA PRO A 21 -0.53 19.61 -1.64
C PRO A 21 -1.58 20.03 -2.66
N SER A 22 -2.38 21.03 -2.31
CA SER A 22 -3.28 21.68 -3.26
C SER A 22 -2.46 22.43 -4.32
N PRO A 23 -2.79 22.30 -5.62
CA PRO A 23 -2.13 23.06 -6.70
C PRO A 23 -2.23 24.58 -6.49
N ASP A 24 -3.36 25.05 -5.95
CA ASP A 24 -3.63 26.48 -5.74
C ASP A 24 -3.08 27.00 -4.39
N SER A 25 -2.79 26.10 -3.46
CA SER A 25 -2.28 26.44 -2.13
C SER A 25 -1.31 25.36 -1.63
N PRO A 26 0.00 25.48 -1.94
CA PRO A 26 0.99 24.46 -1.57
C PRO A 26 1.14 24.22 -0.07
N HIS A 27 0.63 25.15 0.77
CA HIS A 27 0.61 25.06 2.22
C HIS A 27 -0.68 24.45 2.79
N ALA A 28 -1.59 23.96 1.93
CA ALA A 28 -2.80 23.28 2.33
C ALA A 28 -2.90 21.89 1.67
N PRO A 29 -3.49 20.89 2.35
CA PRO A 29 -3.73 19.58 1.76
C PRO A 29 -4.79 19.69 0.64
N LEU A 30 -4.56 18.97 -0.45
CA LEU A 30 -5.57 18.77 -1.49
C LEU A 30 -6.75 17.95 -0.96
N PHE A 31 -6.47 17.00 -0.07
CA PHE A 31 -7.46 16.11 0.55
C PHE A 31 -7.52 16.33 2.07
N PRO A 32 -8.18 17.41 2.53
CA PRO A 32 -8.28 17.72 3.97
C PRO A 32 -9.05 16.65 4.76
N GLY A 33 -9.97 15.94 4.10
CA GLY A 33 -10.67 14.79 4.69
C GLY A 33 -9.72 13.72 5.20
N SER A 34 -8.74 13.32 4.39
CA SER A 34 -7.73 12.32 4.80
C SER A 34 -6.86 12.78 5.96
N LEU A 35 -6.57 14.08 6.07
CA LEU A 35 -5.88 14.61 7.24
C LEU A 35 -6.75 14.52 8.50
N ASN A 36 -8.05 14.81 8.40
CA ASN A 36 -8.99 14.67 9.51
C ASN A 36 -9.15 13.20 9.92
N TRP A 37 -9.20 12.29 8.95
CA TRP A 37 -9.25 10.86 9.24
C TRP A 37 -8.07 10.42 10.12
N LEU A 38 -6.85 10.90 9.84
CA LEU A 38 -5.68 10.60 10.69
C LEU A 38 -5.84 11.16 12.11
N LEU A 39 -6.38 12.38 12.25
CA LEU A 39 -6.60 13.01 13.56
C LEU A 39 -7.59 12.22 14.42
N ASP A 40 -8.61 11.64 13.78
CA ASP A 40 -9.73 10.96 14.44
C ASP A 40 -9.50 9.47 14.67
N ASN A 41 -8.51 8.85 14.01
CA ASN A 41 -8.29 7.39 14.01
C ASN A 41 -6.94 6.95 14.62
N GLN A 42 -6.31 7.78 15.45
CA GLN A 42 -5.17 7.33 16.27
C GLN A 42 -5.67 6.35 17.36
N LEU A 43 -4.97 5.23 17.54
CA LEU A 43 -5.28 4.24 18.58
C LEU A 43 -4.83 4.73 19.97
N ASP A 44 -5.37 4.10 21.01
CA ASP A 44 -5.10 4.46 22.41
C ASP A 44 -3.62 4.34 22.81
N ASP A 45 -2.89 3.41 22.18
CA ASP A 45 -1.44 3.22 22.39
C ASP A 45 -0.57 4.24 21.64
N GLY A 46 -1.19 5.15 20.88
CA GLY A 46 -0.53 6.17 20.07
C GLY A 46 -0.21 5.75 18.64
N SER A 47 -0.44 4.49 18.26
CA SER A 47 -0.19 4.02 16.90
C SER A 47 -1.34 4.34 15.94
N TRP A 48 -1.05 4.19 14.64
CA TRP A 48 -2.06 4.00 13.60
C TRP A 48 -1.91 2.63 12.97
N GLY A 49 -3.03 2.03 12.55
CA GLY A 49 -3.07 0.70 11.94
C GLY A 49 -4.36 -0.02 12.30
N LEU A 50 -4.33 -1.35 12.24
CA LEU A 50 -5.48 -2.18 12.59
C LEU A 50 -5.77 -2.16 14.10
N PRO A 51 -7.01 -1.87 14.54
CA PRO A 51 -7.43 -2.10 15.91
C PRO A 51 -7.26 -3.59 16.27
N HIS A 52 -6.85 -3.87 17.51
CA HIS A 52 -6.61 -5.24 18.00
C HIS A 52 -5.62 -6.04 17.13
N ARG A 53 -4.59 -5.37 16.60
CA ARG A 53 -3.54 -5.99 15.78
C ARG A 53 -2.93 -7.22 16.44
N ASP A 54 -2.57 -8.21 15.61
CA ASP A 54 -1.74 -9.32 16.06
C ASP A 54 -0.36 -8.80 16.50
N PRO A 55 0.22 -9.26 17.63
CA PRO A 55 1.51 -8.80 18.12
C PRO A 55 2.68 -8.96 17.14
N SER A 56 2.57 -9.87 16.16
CA SER A 56 3.58 -10.06 15.10
C SER A 56 3.52 -9.01 13.98
N LEU A 57 2.58 -8.07 14.03
CA LEU A 57 2.38 -7.00 13.03
C LEU A 57 2.87 -5.63 13.53
N THR A 58 3.82 -5.60 14.45
CA THR A 58 4.32 -4.32 15.01
C THR A 58 5.00 -3.47 13.94
N LYS A 59 5.67 -4.09 12.95
CA LYS A 59 6.27 -3.39 11.80
C LYS A 59 5.23 -2.64 10.96
N ASP A 60 4.05 -3.20 10.77
CA ASP A 60 2.94 -2.53 10.06
C ASP A 60 2.47 -1.28 10.82
N ALA A 61 2.27 -1.41 12.14
CA ALA A 61 1.89 -0.29 12.99
C ALA A 61 2.98 0.79 13.03
N LEU A 62 4.26 0.42 13.06
CA LEU A 62 5.39 1.36 12.98
C LEU A 62 5.37 2.15 11.66
N SER A 63 5.18 1.49 10.52
CA SER A 63 5.09 2.14 9.22
C SER A 63 3.89 3.09 9.13
N SER A 64 2.70 2.62 9.51
CA SER A 64 1.48 3.42 9.51
C SER A 64 1.59 4.63 10.44
N THR A 65 2.19 4.45 11.63
CA THR A 65 2.40 5.53 12.60
C THR A 65 3.38 6.58 12.09
N LEU A 66 4.52 6.16 11.53
CA LEU A 66 5.50 7.11 11.00
C LEU A 66 4.93 7.89 9.82
N ALA A 67 4.26 7.23 8.87
CA ALA A 67 3.59 7.91 7.76
C ALA A 67 2.56 8.94 8.26
N SER A 68 1.74 8.57 9.26
CA SER A 68 0.73 9.47 9.85
C SER A 68 1.37 10.69 10.53
N ILE A 69 2.48 10.50 11.24
CA ILE A 69 3.23 11.60 11.85
C ILE A 69 3.80 12.54 10.78
N LEU A 70 4.36 12.01 9.69
CA LEU A 70 4.87 12.80 8.58
C LEU A 70 3.76 13.67 7.96
N ALA A 71 2.59 13.09 7.71
CA ALA A 71 1.43 13.82 7.21
C ALA A 71 0.99 14.96 8.15
N LEU A 72 0.87 14.68 9.45
CA LEU A 72 0.49 15.70 10.45
C LEU A 72 1.56 16.81 10.56
N LYS A 73 2.84 16.43 10.57
CA LYS A 73 3.98 17.35 10.66
C LYS A 73 4.05 18.27 9.44
N ARG A 74 3.74 17.77 8.24
CA ARG A 74 3.75 18.54 6.98
C ARG A 74 2.85 19.77 7.05
N TRP A 75 1.66 19.61 7.64
CA TRP A 75 0.68 20.69 7.69
C TRP A 75 0.78 21.56 8.95
N GLY A 76 1.51 21.13 9.98
CA GLY A 76 2.05 21.96 11.08
C GLY A 76 1.05 22.69 12.00
N VAL A 77 -0.23 22.72 11.65
CA VAL A 77 -1.28 23.51 12.34
C VAL A 77 -2.08 22.64 13.32
N VAL A 78 -2.20 21.34 13.05
CA VAL A 78 -3.07 20.39 13.79
C VAL A 78 -2.29 19.16 14.24
N GLY A 79 -2.82 18.41 15.21
CA GLY A 79 -2.30 17.07 15.53
C GLY A 79 -1.05 16.99 16.42
N LYS A 80 -0.61 18.08 17.08
CA LYS A 80 0.60 18.06 17.94
C LYS A 80 0.54 16.99 19.05
N GLY A 81 -0.65 16.80 19.65
CA GLY A 81 -0.86 15.76 20.66
C GLY A 81 -0.73 14.35 20.06
N GLN A 82 -1.34 14.13 18.91
CA GLN A 82 -1.26 12.87 18.15
C GLN A 82 0.18 12.55 17.75
N VAL A 83 0.92 13.53 17.22
CA VAL A 83 2.35 13.39 16.89
C VAL A 83 3.16 12.95 18.11
N LYS A 84 2.98 13.60 19.27
CA LYS A 84 3.69 13.23 20.49
C LYS A 84 3.41 11.78 20.92
N LYS A 85 2.15 11.35 20.88
CA LYS A 85 1.76 9.96 21.21
C LYS A 85 2.36 8.97 20.21
N GLY A 86 2.34 9.29 18.92
CA GLY A 86 2.91 8.44 17.87
C GLY A 86 4.42 8.29 17.99
N LEU A 87 5.15 9.37 18.32
CA LEU A 87 6.59 9.31 18.58
C LEU A 87 6.89 8.41 19.79
N HIS A 88 6.10 8.51 20.86
CA HIS A 88 6.26 7.64 22.02
C HIS A 88 5.98 6.17 21.69
N PHE A 89 5.00 5.90 20.83
CA PHE A 89 4.75 4.56 20.31
C PHE A 89 5.96 4.02 19.53
N ILE A 90 6.54 4.81 18.62
CA ILE A 90 7.73 4.43 17.85
C ILE A 90 8.90 4.13 18.79
N GLU A 91 9.19 5.00 19.75
CA GLU A 91 10.25 4.81 20.75
C GLU A 91 10.08 3.47 21.50
N SER A 92 8.86 3.20 21.96
CA SER A 92 8.55 2.01 22.78
C SER A 92 8.62 0.70 21.99
N ASN A 93 8.44 0.75 20.67
CA ASN A 93 8.33 -0.44 19.82
C ASN A 93 9.47 -0.57 18.80
N PHE A 94 10.45 0.32 18.82
CA PHE A 94 11.53 0.35 17.83
C PHE A 94 12.32 -0.96 17.75
N GLY A 95 12.51 -1.64 18.89
CA GLY A 95 13.20 -2.93 18.96
C GLY A 95 12.58 -4.02 18.09
N SER A 96 11.29 -3.93 17.76
CA SER A 96 10.57 -4.89 16.91
C SER A 96 11.03 -4.87 15.45
N ILE A 97 11.75 -3.85 15.00
CA ILE A 97 12.28 -3.77 13.63
C ILE A 97 13.25 -4.91 13.32
N ASN A 98 14.07 -5.31 14.31
CA ASN A 98 15.08 -6.35 14.17
C ASN A 98 14.61 -7.72 14.72
N ASP A 99 13.36 -7.83 15.18
CA ASP A 99 12.82 -9.09 15.71
C ASP A 99 12.36 -9.99 14.55
N GLU A 100 13.03 -11.13 14.39
CA GLU A 100 12.72 -12.14 13.36
C GLU A 100 11.31 -12.74 13.50
N LYS A 101 10.68 -12.63 14.68
CA LYS A 101 9.30 -13.08 14.89
C LYS A 101 8.27 -12.11 14.32
N GLN A 102 8.68 -10.88 14.00
CA GLN A 102 7.80 -9.87 13.40
C GLN A 102 7.67 -10.10 11.90
N ARG A 103 6.44 -10.01 11.41
CA ARG A 103 6.16 -10.04 9.98
C ARG A 103 6.46 -8.66 9.39
N SER A 104 7.26 -8.62 8.34
CA SER A 104 7.54 -7.39 7.60
C SER A 104 6.46 -7.16 6.53
N PRO A 105 5.85 -5.97 6.47
CA PRO A 105 5.13 -5.51 5.29
C PRO A 105 6.03 -5.56 4.04
N VAL A 106 5.42 -5.64 2.86
CA VAL A 106 6.15 -5.59 1.59
C VAL A 106 6.96 -4.29 1.52
N GLY A 107 8.24 -4.40 1.19
CA GLY A 107 9.11 -3.23 1.06
C GLY A 107 9.53 -2.55 2.37
N PHE A 108 9.20 -3.11 3.55
CA PHE A 108 9.49 -2.50 4.84
C PHE A 108 10.96 -2.05 4.99
N ASP A 109 11.92 -2.89 4.59
CA ASP A 109 13.35 -2.63 4.72
C ASP A 109 13.87 -1.50 3.80
N ILE A 110 13.03 -0.99 2.90
CA ILE A 110 13.31 0.19 2.06
C ILE A 110 12.41 1.35 2.49
N ILE A 111 11.12 1.08 2.67
CA ILE A 111 10.10 2.07 2.95
C ILE A 111 10.32 2.74 4.30
N PHE A 112 10.45 1.95 5.37
CA PHE A 112 10.55 2.50 6.71
C PHE A 112 11.81 3.35 6.90
N PRO A 113 13.01 2.90 6.49
CA PRO A 113 14.20 3.76 6.45
C PRO A 113 14.03 5.01 5.57
N GLY A 114 13.33 4.90 4.43
CA GLY A 114 12.99 6.05 3.58
C GLY A 114 12.16 7.11 4.30
N MET A 115 11.13 6.69 5.05
CA MET A 115 10.34 7.59 5.89
C MET A 115 11.12 8.18 7.07
N VAL A 116 12.07 7.44 7.64
CA VAL A 116 12.98 7.95 8.68
C VAL A 116 13.84 9.09 8.11
N GLN A 117 14.39 8.93 6.90
CA GLN A 117 15.09 10.01 6.21
C GLN A 117 14.15 11.21 5.98
N HIS A 118 12.93 10.96 5.49
CA HIS A 118 11.95 12.03 5.25
C HIS A 118 11.62 12.82 6.54
N ALA A 119 11.49 12.13 7.67
CA ALA A 119 11.29 12.77 8.97
C ALA A 119 12.46 13.70 9.33
N MET A 120 13.70 13.25 9.09
CA MET A 120 14.90 14.06 9.34
C MET A 120 14.93 15.31 8.43
N ASP A 121 14.58 15.16 7.15
CA ASP A 121 14.52 16.26 6.18
C ASP A 121 13.45 17.29 6.56
N MET A 122 12.40 16.88 7.27
CA MET A 122 11.34 17.74 7.83
C MET A 122 11.67 18.30 9.23
N GLU A 123 12.91 18.15 9.69
CA GLU A 123 13.36 18.56 11.04
C GLU A 123 12.49 17.98 12.16
N LEU A 124 12.01 16.74 11.98
CA LEU A 124 11.30 16.00 13.01
C LEU A 124 12.32 15.22 13.86
N ALA A 125 12.39 15.57 15.15
CA ALA A 125 13.20 14.83 16.11
C ALA A 125 12.57 13.45 16.38
N LEU A 126 13.10 12.42 15.74
CA LEU A 126 12.74 11.03 16.04
C LEU A 126 13.44 10.57 17.34
N PRO A 127 12.76 9.80 18.20
CA PRO A 127 13.32 9.28 19.45
C PRO A 127 14.21 8.05 19.19
N LEU A 128 15.20 8.20 18.30
CA LEU A 128 16.12 7.14 17.86
C LEU A 128 17.57 7.56 18.15
N THR A 129 18.41 6.59 18.53
CA THR A 129 19.84 6.87 18.73
C THR A 129 20.57 6.93 17.40
N SER A 130 21.76 7.53 17.36
CA SER A 130 22.59 7.52 16.14
C SER A 130 22.90 6.10 15.65
N ARG A 131 23.12 5.15 16.58
CA ARG A 131 23.34 3.74 16.25
C ARG A 131 22.11 3.10 15.59
N ASP A 132 20.92 3.45 16.05
CA ASP A 132 19.67 2.96 15.47
C ASP A 132 19.51 3.43 14.02
N LEU A 133 19.79 4.73 13.79
CA LEU A 133 19.76 5.33 12.45
C LEU A 133 20.81 4.68 11.52
N ASP A 134 22.05 4.52 11.99
CA ASP A 134 23.11 3.89 11.21
C ASP A 134 22.73 2.46 10.79
N THR A 135 22.11 1.70 11.70
CA THR A 135 21.68 0.32 11.44
C THR A 135 20.56 0.27 10.39
N ILE A 136 19.56 1.14 10.53
CA ILE A 136 18.42 1.24 9.61
C ILE A 136 18.90 1.60 8.19
N PHE A 137 19.76 2.60 8.06
CA PHE A 137 20.25 3.02 6.75
C PHE A 137 21.19 2.01 6.12
N LEU A 138 22.05 1.35 6.91
CA LEU A 138 22.88 0.26 6.41
C LEU A 138 22.04 -0.88 5.82
N HIS A 139 20.98 -1.31 6.50
CA HIS A 139 20.10 -2.37 5.99
C HIS A 139 19.38 -1.94 4.71
N ARG A 140 18.89 -0.69 4.64
CA ARG A 140 18.29 -0.16 3.41
C ARG A 140 19.27 -0.22 2.25
N ASP A 141 20.48 0.26 2.46
CA ASP A 141 21.47 0.40 1.38
C ASP A 141 21.91 -0.97 0.86
N LEU A 142 22.02 -1.98 1.74
CA LEU A 142 22.26 -3.37 1.35
C LEU A 142 21.12 -3.95 0.49
N GLU A 143 19.86 -3.68 0.84
CA GLU A 143 18.73 -4.17 0.03
C GLU A 143 18.57 -3.43 -1.30
N LEU A 144 18.78 -2.12 -1.31
CA LEU A 144 18.83 -1.35 -2.56
C LEU A 144 19.94 -1.87 -3.47
N GLU A 145 21.13 -2.11 -2.92
CA GLU A 145 22.24 -2.67 -3.68
C GLU A 145 21.90 -4.05 -4.26
N ARG A 146 21.26 -4.92 -3.48
CA ARG A 146 20.80 -6.24 -3.96
C ARG A 146 19.83 -6.09 -5.13
N CYS A 147 18.88 -5.17 -5.05
CA CYS A 147 17.91 -4.91 -6.12
C CYS A 147 18.57 -4.35 -7.38
N PHE A 148 19.49 -3.37 -7.24
CA PHE A 148 20.21 -2.78 -8.35
C PHE A 148 21.16 -3.77 -9.04
N ARG A 149 21.87 -4.61 -8.27
CA ARG A 149 22.74 -5.67 -8.80
C ARG A 149 21.96 -6.70 -9.61
N SER A 150 20.74 -7.05 -9.19
CA SER A 150 19.89 -7.97 -9.95
C SER A 150 19.54 -7.41 -11.33
N ASN A 151 19.23 -6.10 -11.41
CA ASN A 151 18.86 -5.37 -12.64
C ASN A 151 17.76 -6.06 -13.47
N SER A 152 16.97 -6.94 -12.86
CA SER A 152 15.91 -7.68 -13.52
C SER A 152 14.67 -6.79 -13.73
N LYS A 153 13.79 -7.16 -14.67
CA LYS A 153 12.49 -6.49 -14.83
C LYS A 153 11.69 -6.50 -13.52
N GLY A 154 11.71 -7.63 -12.80
CA GLY A 154 11.03 -7.77 -11.51
C GLY A 154 11.60 -6.84 -10.43
N SER A 155 12.93 -6.74 -10.31
CA SER A 155 13.57 -5.83 -9.35
C SER A 155 13.27 -4.36 -9.65
N LYS A 156 13.20 -3.98 -10.94
CA LYS A 156 12.81 -2.62 -11.34
C LYS A 156 11.36 -2.32 -11.02
N ALA A 157 10.44 -3.25 -11.29
CA ALA A 157 9.03 -3.11 -10.94
C ALA A 157 8.83 -3.03 -9.42
N TYR A 158 9.56 -3.86 -8.66
CA TYR A 158 9.55 -3.84 -7.20
C TYR A 158 10.03 -2.49 -6.64
N LEU A 159 11.17 -1.96 -7.08
CA LEU A 159 11.62 -0.63 -6.62
C LEU A 159 10.64 0.47 -7.03
N ALA A 160 10.08 0.40 -8.24
CA ALA A 160 9.08 1.36 -8.72
C ALA A 160 7.79 1.34 -7.89
N SER A 161 7.38 0.19 -7.33
CA SER A 161 6.21 0.09 -6.46
C SER A 161 6.43 0.59 -5.04
N LEU A 162 7.66 0.97 -4.68
CA LEU A 162 8.02 1.53 -3.37
C LEU A 162 8.44 3.02 -3.48
N SER A 163 8.15 3.65 -4.62
CA SER A 163 8.71 4.95 -4.97
C SER A 163 8.29 6.07 -4.01
N GLU A 164 7.17 5.92 -3.29
CA GLU A 164 6.74 6.90 -2.29
C GLU A 164 7.80 7.12 -1.20
N ALA A 165 8.50 6.06 -0.80
CA ALA A 165 9.50 6.15 0.26
C ALA A 165 10.91 6.48 -0.23
N MET A 166 11.11 6.47 -1.56
CA MET A 166 12.38 6.81 -2.18
C MET A 166 12.45 8.30 -2.60
N GLY A 167 11.31 8.98 -2.73
CA GLY A 167 11.24 10.41 -3.03
C GLY A 167 12.07 10.80 -4.25
N ASP A 168 13.04 11.69 -4.07
CA ASP A 168 13.91 12.21 -5.13
C ASP A 168 14.91 11.19 -5.71
N LEU A 169 15.11 10.04 -5.06
CA LEU A 169 15.92 8.95 -5.61
C LEU A 169 15.21 8.22 -6.77
N SER A 170 13.91 8.46 -6.93
CA SER A 170 13.07 7.80 -7.92
C SER A 170 13.14 8.49 -9.29
N ASP A 171 13.38 7.71 -10.35
CA ASP A 171 13.13 8.17 -11.72
C ASP A 171 11.64 8.10 -12.03
N TRP A 172 10.92 9.15 -11.65
CA TRP A 172 9.47 9.27 -11.83
C TRP A 172 9.04 9.11 -13.29
N LYS A 173 9.86 9.51 -14.28
CA LYS A 173 9.54 9.32 -15.70
C LYS A 173 9.51 7.84 -16.06
N THR A 174 10.47 7.07 -15.54
CA THR A 174 10.51 5.62 -15.75
C THR A 174 9.39 4.91 -14.99
N ILE A 175 9.04 5.39 -13.78
CA ILE A 175 7.95 4.83 -12.97
C ILE A 175 6.58 4.98 -13.65
N MET A 176 6.34 6.09 -14.36
CA MET A 176 5.08 6.30 -15.08
C MET A 176 4.80 5.24 -16.17
N ASN A 177 5.80 4.46 -16.59
CA ASN A 177 5.57 3.30 -17.46
C ASN A 177 4.74 2.18 -16.80
N TYR A 178 4.56 2.22 -15.48
CA TYR A 178 3.74 1.28 -14.72
C TYR A 178 2.33 1.82 -14.40
N GLN A 179 1.96 2.99 -14.94
CA GLN A 179 0.61 3.52 -14.74
C GLN A 179 -0.42 2.62 -15.44
N ARG A 180 -1.45 2.26 -14.68
CA ARG A 180 -2.58 1.44 -15.13
C ARG A 180 -3.66 2.29 -15.80
N LYS A 181 -4.59 1.66 -16.52
CA LYS A 181 -5.72 2.35 -17.19
C LYS A 181 -6.63 3.06 -16.20
N ASN A 182 -6.70 2.59 -14.95
CA ASN A 182 -7.44 3.27 -13.89
C ASN A 182 -6.75 4.53 -13.34
N GLY A 183 -5.55 4.86 -13.85
CA GLY A 183 -4.75 6.03 -13.46
C GLY A 183 -3.78 5.80 -12.31
N SER A 184 -3.89 4.68 -11.60
CA SER A 184 -3.00 4.34 -10.49
C SER A 184 -1.62 3.89 -10.96
N LEU A 185 -0.63 4.02 -10.09
CA LEU A 185 0.58 3.22 -10.14
C LEU A 185 0.38 1.98 -9.28
N PHE A 186 0.51 0.79 -9.88
CA PHE A 186 0.43 -0.51 -9.19
C PHE A 186 -0.84 -0.75 -8.36
N ASN A 187 -1.96 -0.06 -8.64
CA ASN A 187 -3.15 -0.03 -7.76
C ASN A 187 -2.87 0.49 -6.33
N SER A 188 -1.71 1.11 -6.10
CA SER A 188 -1.27 1.60 -4.79
C SER A 188 -1.66 3.07 -4.62
N PRO A 189 -2.50 3.43 -3.62
CA PRO A 189 -2.79 4.83 -3.34
C PRO A 189 -1.56 5.61 -2.84
N SER A 190 -0.68 5.02 -2.01
CA SER A 190 0.54 5.69 -1.56
C SER A 190 1.45 6.08 -2.73
N THR A 191 1.73 5.13 -3.64
CA THR A 191 2.60 5.33 -4.79
C THR A 191 1.98 6.33 -5.79
N SER A 192 0.67 6.28 -5.98
CA SER A 192 -0.06 7.24 -6.83
C SER A 192 -0.10 8.65 -6.22
N ALA A 193 -0.23 8.76 -4.90
CA ALA A 193 -0.15 10.04 -4.18
C ALA A 193 1.25 10.66 -4.28
N ALA A 194 2.30 9.85 -4.15
CA ALA A 194 3.66 10.31 -4.34
C ALA A 194 3.91 10.79 -5.78
N ALA A 195 3.44 10.07 -6.80
CA ALA A 195 3.52 10.54 -8.18
C ALA A 195 2.77 11.87 -8.39
N LEU A 196 1.60 12.04 -7.76
CA LEU A 196 0.85 13.29 -7.82
C LEU A 196 1.60 14.45 -7.15
N ILE A 197 2.28 14.20 -6.02
CA ILE A 197 3.13 15.19 -5.34
C ILE A 197 4.27 15.67 -6.25
N HIS A 198 4.93 14.75 -6.96
CA HIS A 198 6.11 15.05 -7.76
C HIS A 198 5.80 15.55 -9.19
N LEU A 199 4.74 15.05 -9.80
CA LEU A 199 4.46 15.27 -11.24
C LEU A 199 3.15 16.03 -11.51
N GLN A 200 2.27 16.18 -10.52
CA GLN A 200 0.91 16.72 -10.70
C GLN A 200 0.10 15.93 -11.76
N ASP A 201 0.28 14.61 -11.81
CA ASP A 201 -0.36 13.75 -12.80
C ASP A 201 -1.89 13.65 -12.61
N THR A 202 -2.64 14.05 -13.64
CA THR A 202 -4.11 14.11 -13.58
C THR A 202 -4.79 12.74 -13.49
N SER A 203 -4.16 11.68 -14.01
CA SER A 203 -4.69 10.31 -13.93
C SER A 203 -4.55 9.76 -12.51
N CYS A 204 -3.43 10.01 -11.83
CA CYS A 204 -3.24 9.69 -10.41
C CYS A 204 -4.25 10.45 -9.54
N LEU A 205 -4.49 11.74 -9.85
CA LEU A 205 -5.53 12.53 -9.17
C LEU A 205 -6.91 11.90 -9.32
N ALA A 206 -7.32 11.56 -10.55
CA ALA A 206 -8.61 10.95 -10.82
C ALA A 206 -8.80 9.61 -10.08
N TYR A 207 -7.74 8.81 -9.99
CA TYR A 207 -7.71 7.57 -9.20
C TYR A 207 -7.96 7.83 -7.71
N LEU A 208 -7.21 8.76 -7.09
CA LEU A 208 -7.35 9.07 -5.67
C LEU A 208 -8.72 9.67 -5.33
N GLU A 209 -9.23 10.58 -6.16
CA GLU A 209 -10.58 11.12 -5.98
C GLU A 209 -11.66 10.04 -6.07
N MET A 210 -11.50 9.08 -6.99
CA MET A 210 -12.41 7.95 -7.10
C MET A 210 -12.40 7.11 -5.81
N LEU A 211 -11.23 6.88 -5.21
CA LEU A 211 -11.14 6.18 -3.93
C LEU A 211 -11.83 6.94 -2.81
N LEU A 212 -11.57 8.23 -2.68
CA LEU A 212 -12.18 9.05 -1.62
C LEU A 212 -13.71 9.17 -1.79
N ARG A 213 -14.23 9.18 -3.02
CA ARG A 213 -15.68 9.06 -3.26
C ARG A 213 -16.25 7.72 -2.79
N LYS A 214 -15.46 6.64 -2.82
CA LYS A 214 -15.90 5.28 -2.45
C LYS A 214 -15.70 4.96 -0.96
N TYR A 215 -14.59 5.40 -0.38
CA TYR A 215 -14.14 5.06 0.97
C TYR A 215 -14.24 6.23 1.96
N GLY A 216 -14.71 7.39 1.51
CA GLY A 216 -14.80 8.60 2.32
C GLY A 216 -13.43 9.23 2.50
N ASP A 217 -13.07 9.54 3.74
CA ASP A 217 -11.83 10.26 4.04
C ASP A 217 -10.59 9.36 4.10
N GLY A 218 -10.75 8.04 4.08
CA GLY A 218 -9.65 7.07 4.04
C GLY A 218 -9.52 6.35 2.70
N VAL A 219 -8.38 5.69 2.48
CA VAL A 219 -8.14 4.84 1.30
C VAL A 219 -7.60 3.46 1.71
N PRO A 220 -7.86 2.37 0.95
CA PRO A 220 -7.28 1.06 1.23
C PRO A 220 -5.79 0.98 0.83
N THR A 221 -5.12 -0.13 1.10
CA THR A 221 -3.73 -0.36 0.66
C THR A 221 -3.60 -0.61 -0.84
N ILE A 222 -4.62 -1.22 -1.45
CA ILE A 222 -4.63 -1.54 -2.87
C ILE A 222 -6.05 -1.47 -3.40
N TYR A 223 -6.24 -0.92 -4.60
CA TYR A 223 -7.55 -0.92 -5.26
C TYR A 223 -7.44 -0.80 -6.80
N PRO A 224 -8.25 -1.53 -7.57
CA PRO A 224 -9.21 -2.55 -7.14
C PRO A 224 -8.52 -3.83 -6.66
N LEU A 225 -9.27 -4.67 -5.94
CA LEU A 225 -8.84 -6.02 -5.52
C LEU A 225 -9.94 -7.07 -5.76
N ASP A 226 -11.01 -6.70 -6.47
CA ASP A 226 -12.24 -7.48 -6.52
C ASP A 226 -12.05 -8.87 -7.11
N ILE A 227 -11.33 -8.97 -8.23
CA ILE A 227 -11.10 -10.24 -8.93
C ILE A 227 -10.29 -11.18 -8.04
N TYR A 228 -9.17 -10.71 -7.49
CA TYR A 228 -8.33 -11.48 -6.59
C TYR A 228 -9.12 -12.00 -5.39
N THR A 229 -9.86 -11.13 -4.70
CA THR A 229 -10.65 -11.53 -3.53
C THR A 229 -11.73 -12.55 -3.88
N ARG A 230 -12.46 -12.38 -4.99
CA ARG A 230 -13.47 -13.37 -5.43
C ARG A 230 -12.83 -14.73 -5.72
N LEU A 231 -11.67 -14.75 -6.39
CA LEU A 231 -10.94 -15.98 -6.67
C LEU A 231 -10.43 -16.65 -5.39
N CYS A 232 -9.91 -15.88 -4.43
CA CYS A 232 -9.54 -16.41 -3.11
C CYS A 232 -10.73 -17.03 -2.37
N MET A 233 -11.91 -16.40 -2.47
CA MET A 233 -13.13 -16.95 -1.87
C MET A 233 -13.50 -18.29 -2.52
N VAL A 234 -13.47 -18.38 -3.86
CA VAL A 234 -13.70 -19.66 -4.57
C VAL A 234 -12.70 -20.72 -4.10
N ASP A 235 -11.42 -20.38 -4.06
CA ASP A 235 -10.36 -21.30 -3.66
C ASP A 235 -10.51 -21.80 -2.21
N ASN A 236 -10.86 -20.90 -1.29
CA ASN A 236 -11.05 -21.24 0.12
C ASN A 236 -12.28 -22.14 0.32
N LEU A 237 -13.40 -21.89 -0.38
CA LEU A 237 -14.56 -22.77 -0.33
C LEU A 237 -14.21 -24.20 -0.79
N GLY A 238 -13.41 -24.31 -1.85
CA GLY A 238 -12.91 -25.59 -2.36
C GLY A 238 -12.00 -26.29 -1.35
N LYS A 239 -11.03 -25.58 -0.76
CA LYS A 239 -10.14 -26.11 0.28
C LYS A 239 -10.88 -26.59 1.53
N MET A 240 -12.00 -25.94 1.86
CA MET A 240 -12.85 -26.32 2.99
C MET A 240 -13.84 -27.46 2.66
N GLY A 241 -13.96 -27.87 1.38
CA GLY A 241 -14.88 -28.92 0.95
C GLY A 241 -16.37 -28.54 1.03
N ILE A 242 -16.67 -27.23 1.00
CA ILE A 242 -18.04 -26.69 1.10
C ILE A 242 -18.49 -25.95 -0.17
N ASP A 243 -17.66 -25.94 -1.20
CA ASP A 243 -17.90 -25.35 -2.52
C ASP A 243 -19.18 -25.85 -3.20
N ARG A 244 -19.58 -27.11 -2.97
CA ARG A 244 -20.82 -27.70 -3.51
C ARG A 244 -22.09 -26.91 -3.17
N TYR A 245 -22.09 -26.15 -2.07
CA TYR A 245 -23.22 -25.33 -1.65
C TYR A 245 -23.30 -23.98 -2.39
N PHE A 246 -22.26 -23.61 -3.14
CA PHE A 246 -22.09 -22.32 -3.80
C PHE A 246 -21.83 -22.45 -5.31
N ASN A 247 -22.25 -23.56 -5.92
CA ASN A 247 -21.95 -23.86 -7.33
C ASN A 247 -22.36 -22.75 -8.31
N LYS A 248 -23.51 -22.10 -8.07
CA LYS A 248 -24.00 -21.02 -8.95
C LYS A 248 -23.13 -19.77 -8.84
N GLU A 249 -22.76 -19.41 -7.62
CA GLU A 249 -21.94 -18.25 -7.31
C GLU A 249 -20.51 -18.43 -7.81
N ILE A 250 -19.92 -19.62 -7.56
CA ILE A 250 -18.58 -19.99 -8.05
C ILE A 250 -18.56 -19.94 -9.58
N LYS A 251 -19.53 -20.58 -10.24
CA LYS A 251 -19.61 -20.57 -11.70
C LYS A 251 -19.69 -19.15 -12.26
N ARG A 252 -20.50 -18.28 -11.65
CA ARG A 252 -20.60 -16.88 -12.07
C ARG A 252 -19.27 -16.13 -11.95
N VAL A 253 -18.53 -16.33 -10.86
CA VAL A 253 -17.19 -15.73 -10.68
C VAL A 253 -16.24 -16.23 -11.77
N LEU A 254 -16.19 -17.54 -12.00
CA LEU A 254 -15.29 -18.13 -12.99
C LEU A 254 -15.66 -17.72 -14.44
N ASP A 255 -16.95 -17.66 -14.77
CA ASP A 255 -17.42 -17.17 -16.08
C ASP A 255 -16.99 -15.72 -16.32
N GLU A 256 -17.11 -14.86 -15.30
CA GLU A 256 -16.68 -13.47 -15.36
C GLU A 256 -15.16 -13.34 -15.48
N THR A 257 -14.39 -14.05 -14.65
CA THR A 257 -12.92 -14.06 -14.71
C THR A 257 -12.43 -14.56 -16.07
N ASN A 258 -13.03 -15.62 -16.62
CA ASN A 258 -12.66 -16.12 -17.94
C ASN A 258 -12.91 -15.08 -19.03
N ARG A 259 -14.06 -14.41 -19.00
CA ARG A 259 -14.37 -13.33 -19.95
C ARG A 259 -13.36 -12.18 -19.85
N GLN A 260 -13.01 -11.75 -18.65
CA GLN A 260 -12.03 -10.69 -18.41
C GLN A 260 -10.63 -11.10 -18.89
N LEU A 261 -10.21 -12.34 -18.59
CA LEU A 261 -8.93 -12.86 -19.04
C LEU A 261 -8.84 -12.89 -20.58
N LEU A 262 -9.89 -13.35 -21.26
CA LEU A 262 -9.97 -13.35 -22.73
C LEU A 262 -9.95 -11.93 -23.33
N GLN A 263 -10.42 -10.93 -22.59
CA GLN A 263 -10.39 -9.52 -22.99
C GLN A 263 -9.06 -8.82 -22.70
N GLY A 264 -8.10 -9.52 -22.09
CA GLY A 264 -6.83 -8.93 -21.71
C GLY A 264 -6.94 -7.95 -20.54
N ASP A 265 -7.80 -8.25 -19.57
CA ASP A 265 -7.95 -7.42 -18.37
C ASP A 265 -6.63 -7.34 -17.59
N GLU A 266 -6.12 -6.12 -17.43
CA GLU A 266 -4.81 -5.86 -16.83
C GLU A 266 -4.78 -6.19 -15.34
N GLU A 267 -5.94 -6.18 -14.67
CA GLU A 267 -6.08 -6.57 -13.27
C GLU A 267 -5.77 -8.05 -13.04
N ILE A 268 -5.91 -8.87 -14.09
CA ILE A 268 -5.53 -10.28 -14.07
C ILE A 268 -4.11 -10.44 -14.60
N ILE A 269 -3.80 -9.86 -15.77
CA ILE A 269 -2.54 -10.13 -16.48
C ILE A 269 -1.31 -9.54 -15.78
N LEU A 270 -1.44 -8.33 -15.21
CA LEU A 270 -0.30 -7.65 -14.60
C LEU A 270 -0.06 -8.07 -13.14
N ASP A 271 -1.00 -8.77 -12.51
CA ASP A 271 -0.83 -9.33 -11.17
C ASP A 271 -0.60 -10.84 -11.23
N LEU A 272 0.66 -11.24 -11.04
CA LEU A 272 1.08 -12.65 -11.17
C LEU A 272 0.29 -13.59 -10.25
N THR A 273 -0.04 -13.14 -9.04
CA THR A 273 -0.78 -13.95 -8.06
C THR A 273 -2.20 -14.20 -8.52
N THR A 274 -2.89 -13.15 -8.97
CA THR A 274 -4.25 -13.21 -9.52
C THR A 274 -4.27 -14.03 -10.80
N CYS A 275 -3.30 -13.83 -11.70
CA CYS A 275 -3.15 -14.60 -12.93
C CYS A 275 -3.01 -16.10 -12.64
N ALA A 276 -2.08 -16.48 -11.77
CA ALA A 276 -1.84 -17.88 -11.42
C ALA A 276 -3.06 -18.53 -10.75
N LEU A 277 -3.74 -17.78 -9.88
CA LEU A 277 -4.95 -18.24 -9.21
C LEU A 277 -6.11 -18.42 -10.20
N ALA A 278 -6.33 -17.44 -11.08
CA ALA A 278 -7.32 -17.50 -12.15
C ALA A 278 -7.06 -18.70 -13.06
N PHE A 279 -5.84 -18.85 -13.57
CA PHE A 279 -5.43 -19.97 -14.41
C PHE A 279 -5.79 -21.32 -13.78
N ARG A 280 -5.37 -21.55 -12.54
CA ARG A 280 -5.61 -22.81 -11.84
C ARG A 280 -7.09 -23.09 -11.66
N LEU A 281 -7.86 -22.12 -11.16
CA LEU A 281 -9.28 -22.30 -10.86
C LEU A 281 -10.11 -22.52 -12.13
N LEU A 282 -9.81 -21.78 -13.19
CA LEU A 282 -10.43 -21.95 -14.51
C LEU A 282 -10.11 -23.33 -15.09
N ARG A 283 -8.83 -23.75 -15.07
CA ARG A 283 -8.41 -25.03 -15.62
C ARG A 283 -9.04 -26.22 -14.90
N ILE A 284 -9.07 -26.21 -13.57
CA ILE A 284 -9.70 -27.28 -12.76
C ILE A 284 -11.22 -27.34 -12.99
N SER A 285 -11.84 -26.21 -13.31
CA SER A 285 -13.27 -26.11 -13.56
C SER A 285 -13.66 -26.40 -15.02
N GLY A 286 -12.71 -26.83 -15.87
CA GLY A 286 -12.96 -27.25 -17.25
C GLY A 286 -12.96 -26.15 -18.29
N TYR A 287 -12.52 -24.93 -17.96
CA TYR A 287 -12.35 -23.85 -18.94
C TYR A 287 -11.09 -24.07 -19.78
N ASP A 288 -11.16 -23.71 -21.06
CA ASP A 288 -10.01 -23.78 -21.97
C ASP A 288 -9.13 -22.53 -21.82
N VAL A 289 -8.18 -22.61 -20.87
CA VAL A 289 -7.17 -21.58 -20.63
C VAL A 289 -5.78 -22.08 -21.02
N SER A 290 -5.03 -21.23 -21.71
CA SER A 290 -3.64 -21.48 -22.13
C SER A 290 -2.66 -21.24 -20.97
N SER A 291 -1.56 -21.99 -20.93
CA SER A 291 -0.45 -21.74 -20.00
C SER A 291 0.52 -20.64 -20.48
N GLY A 292 0.28 -20.07 -21.67
CA GLY A 292 1.05 -18.95 -22.21
C GLY A 292 0.54 -17.57 -21.78
N ILE A 293 -0.44 -17.51 -20.87
CA ILE A 293 -0.91 -16.27 -20.25
C ILE A 293 0.10 -15.74 -19.22
#